data_AF-A0A2U3R592-F1
#
_entry.id   AF-A0A2U3R592-F1
#
_cell.length_a   1.000
_cell.length_b   1.000
_cell.length_c   1.000
_cell.angle_alpha   90.00
_cell.angle_beta   90.00
_cell.angle_gamma   90.00
#
_symmetry.space_group_name_H-M   'P 1'
#
loop_
_entity.id
_entity.type
_entity.pdbx_description
1 polymer ?
#
loop_
_entity_poly.entity_id
_entity_poly.type
_entity_poly.pdbx_seq_one_letter_code
_entity_poly.pdbx_strand_id
1 'polypeptide(L)'
;MSIRVLRFIIWFIALVNVNNIYAVEYELEADNLLKLEISDSGPTRINLKDEKINDIFMYPQNAAEVVVHESGFLFIAPREEGNKVYLTVIGEYKTIQDLMLTFTPKTPHPVMLVNAATKLEEKDNSKGKIKLA
;
A
#
# COMPACT_ATOMS: atom_id res chain seq x y z
N MET A 1 19.71 36.34 16.55
CA MET A 1 18.69 36.05 15.51
C MET A 1 17.37 36.70 15.93
N SER A 2 16.70 37.50 15.08
CA SER A 2 15.51 38.26 15.51
C SER A 2 14.26 37.36 15.56
N ILE A 3 13.32 37.67 16.46
CA ILE A 3 12.08 36.89 16.65
C ILE A 3 11.24 36.79 15.37
N ARG A 4 11.39 37.78 14.47
CA ARG A 4 10.73 37.79 13.16
C ARG A 4 11.25 36.67 12.27
N VAL A 5 12.57 36.46 12.23
CA VAL A 5 13.21 35.39 11.43
C VAL A 5 12.84 34.01 11.99
N LEU A 6 12.81 33.86 13.31
CA LEU A 6 12.42 32.61 13.95
C LEU A 6 10.96 32.21 13.61
N ARG A 7 10.04 33.18 13.57
CA ARG A 7 8.64 32.93 13.20
C ARG A 7 8.47 32.47 11.76
N PHE A 8 9.28 33.00 10.83
CA PHE A 8 9.26 32.56 9.44
C PHE A 8 9.80 31.13 9.28
N ILE A 9 10.84 30.75 10.00
CA ILE A 9 11.38 29.38 9.98
C ILE A 9 10.35 28.38 10.52
N ILE A 10 9.68 28.69 11.63
CA ILE A 10 8.64 27.82 12.20
C ILE A 10 7.47 27.65 11.22
N TRP A 11 7.06 28.72 10.54
CA TRP A 11 6.03 28.65 9.51
C TRP A 11 6.48 27.81 8.30
N PHE A 12 7.75 27.92 7.90
CA PHE A 12 8.34 27.10 6.84
C PHE A 12 8.36 25.60 7.21
N ILE A 13 8.72 25.27 8.45
CA ILE A 13 8.73 23.89 8.97
C ILE A 13 7.30 23.30 9.00
N ALA A 14 6.30 24.10 9.37
CA ALA A 14 4.90 23.68 9.34
C ALA A 14 4.33 23.51 7.92
N LEU A 15 4.93 24.15 6.91
CA LEU A 15 4.56 24.00 5.50
C LEU A 15 5.18 22.74 4.86
N VAL A 16 6.17 22.11 5.51
CA VAL A 16 6.75 20.85 5.04
C VAL A 16 5.72 19.75 5.28
N ASN A 17 5.06 19.37 4.20
CA ASN A 17 4.04 18.33 4.09
C ASN A 17 4.33 17.14 5.03
N VAL A 18 3.42 16.90 5.97
CA VAL A 18 3.39 15.66 6.74
C VAL A 18 2.89 14.57 5.79
N ASN A 19 3.78 14.04 4.95
CA ASN A 19 3.46 12.90 4.09
C ASN A 19 3.06 11.75 5.03
N ASN A 20 1.79 11.37 5.00
CA ASN A 20 1.28 10.27 5.83
C ASN A 20 2.08 8.99 5.49
N ILE A 21 2.90 8.52 6.42
CA ILE A 21 3.74 7.29 6.31
C ILE A 21 2.88 6.04 6.56
N TYR A 22 1.60 6.08 6.21
CA TYR A 22 0.68 4.97 6.44
C TYR A 22 0.44 4.21 5.14
N ALA A 23 0.18 2.91 5.27
CA ALA A 23 -0.24 2.10 4.14
C ALA A 23 -1.58 2.61 3.62
N VAL A 24 -1.72 2.69 2.30
CA VAL A 24 -3.01 2.91 1.67
C VAL A 24 -3.77 1.60 1.69
N GLU A 25 -4.92 1.60 2.36
CA GLU A 25 -5.77 0.41 2.49
C GLU A 25 -6.75 0.30 1.32
N TYR A 26 -6.82 -0.89 0.73
CA TYR A 26 -7.82 -1.25 -0.26
C TYR A 26 -8.57 -2.48 0.19
N GLU A 27 -9.88 -2.46 0.03
CA GLU A 27 -10.70 -3.63 0.35
C GLU A 27 -10.52 -4.69 -0.72
N LEU A 28 -10.43 -5.96 -0.30
CA LEU A 28 -10.39 -7.09 -1.20
C LEU A 28 -11.73 -7.23 -1.94
N GLU A 29 -11.65 -7.48 -3.24
CA GLU A 29 -12.76 -7.73 -4.15
C GLU A 29 -12.52 -9.07 -4.85
N ALA A 30 -12.92 -10.19 -4.22
CA ALA A 30 -12.59 -11.54 -4.66
C ALA A 30 -12.96 -11.87 -6.13
N ASP A 31 -14.03 -11.24 -6.65
CA ASP A 31 -14.54 -11.49 -8.00
C ASP A 31 -14.33 -10.29 -8.95
N ASN A 32 -13.61 -9.25 -8.53
CA ASN A 32 -13.38 -8.06 -9.35
C ASN A 32 -11.90 -7.68 -9.45
N LEU A 33 -11.57 -7.07 -10.59
CA LEU A 33 -10.25 -6.51 -10.82
C LEU A 33 -10.08 -5.21 -10.02
N LEU A 34 -9.23 -5.24 -9.00
CA LEU A 34 -8.91 -4.07 -8.20
C LEU A 34 -7.85 -3.22 -8.90
N LYS A 35 -8.14 -1.94 -9.11
CA LYS A 35 -7.28 -1.01 -9.83
C LYS A 35 -6.48 -0.16 -8.86
N LEU A 36 -5.16 -0.27 -8.92
CA LEU A 36 -4.26 0.47 -8.05
C LEU A 36 -3.32 1.33 -8.88
N GLU A 37 -3.07 2.54 -8.39
CA GLU A 37 -1.97 3.35 -8.87
C GLU A 37 -0.78 3.13 -7.95
N ILE A 38 0.40 2.92 -8.50
CA ILE A 38 1.65 2.74 -7.75
C ILE A 38 2.75 3.61 -8.34
N SER A 39 3.83 3.82 -7.59
CA SER A 39 4.91 4.73 -8.01
C SER A 39 5.62 4.24 -9.28
N ASP A 40 5.94 5.17 -10.17
CA ASP A 40 6.80 4.98 -11.35
C ASP A 40 8.31 5.06 -11.06
N SER A 41 8.69 5.41 -9.82
CA SER A 41 10.05 5.83 -9.48
C SER A 41 10.67 5.05 -8.32
N GLY A 42 9.95 4.08 -7.74
CA GLY A 42 10.48 3.22 -6.69
C GLY A 42 9.59 2.02 -6.35
N PRO A 43 10.12 1.08 -5.54
CA PRO A 43 9.40 -0.13 -5.17
C PRO A 43 8.20 0.22 -4.29
N THR A 44 7.05 -0.33 -4.66
CA THR A 44 5.83 -0.32 -3.86
C THR A 44 5.71 -1.65 -3.12
N ARG A 45 5.53 -1.59 -1.81
CA ARG A 45 5.25 -2.78 -0.98
C ARG A 45 3.75 -3.04 -0.97
N ILE A 46 3.33 -4.25 -1.31
CA ILE A 46 1.94 -4.71 -1.25
C ILE A 46 1.86 -5.87 -0.24
N ASN A 47 0.85 -5.86 0.62
CA ASN A 47 0.60 -6.95 1.56
C ASN A 47 -0.89 -7.26 1.69
N LEU A 48 -1.21 -8.52 1.98
CA LEU A 48 -2.51 -8.90 2.51
C LEU A 48 -2.53 -8.62 4.01
N LYS A 49 -3.67 -8.20 4.54
CA LYS A 49 -3.89 -8.07 5.98
C LYS A 49 -4.16 -9.47 6.57
N ASP A 50 -3.50 -9.78 7.67
CA ASP A 50 -3.60 -11.05 8.41
C ASP A 50 -3.18 -12.32 7.64
N GLU A 51 -2.59 -12.16 6.46
CA GLU A 51 -2.20 -13.27 5.58
C GLU A 51 -0.90 -12.95 4.85
N LYS A 52 -0.08 -13.98 4.61
CA LYS A 52 1.12 -13.86 3.78
C LYS A 52 0.78 -14.04 2.32
N ILE A 53 1.41 -13.25 1.46
CA ILE A 53 1.45 -13.54 0.02
C ILE A 53 2.44 -14.69 -0.20
N ASN A 54 1.96 -15.81 -0.73
CA ASN A 54 2.78 -16.98 -1.01
C ASN A 54 3.21 -17.05 -2.47
N ASP A 55 2.36 -16.60 -3.38
CA ASP A 55 2.62 -16.68 -4.80
C ASP A 55 1.95 -15.53 -5.56
N ILE A 56 2.41 -15.30 -6.77
CA ILE A 56 1.87 -14.31 -7.68
C ILE A 56 1.84 -14.84 -9.11
N PHE A 57 0.89 -14.35 -9.88
CA PHE A 57 0.91 -14.48 -11.33
C PHE A 57 0.92 -13.09 -11.96
N MET A 58 1.83 -12.82 -12.91
CA MET A 58 2.03 -11.49 -13.45
C MET A 58 2.06 -11.48 -14.98
N TYR A 59 1.42 -10.47 -15.59
CA TYR A 59 1.47 -10.20 -17.02
C TYR A 59 1.43 -8.69 -17.33
N PRO A 60 2.31 -8.16 -18.20
CA PRO A 60 3.47 -8.84 -18.79
C PRO A 60 4.56 -9.11 -17.74
N GLN A 61 5.27 -10.25 -17.86
CA GLN A 61 6.33 -10.60 -16.90
C GLN A 61 7.52 -9.61 -16.90
N ASN A 62 7.74 -8.89 -17.99
CA ASN A 62 8.86 -7.95 -18.13
C ASN A 62 8.47 -6.49 -17.86
N ALA A 63 7.23 -6.22 -17.42
CA ALA A 63 6.79 -4.84 -17.15
C ALA A 63 7.32 -4.29 -15.82
N ALA A 64 7.75 -5.17 -14.91
CA ALA A 64 8.15 -4.80 -13.56
C ALA A 64 9.19 -5.78 -13.00
N GLU A 65 9.95 -5.31 -12.03
CA GLU A 65 10.72 -6.15 -11.12
C GLU A 65 9.85 -6.51 -9.92
N VAL A 66 9.78 -7.79 -9.60
CA VAL A 66 8.89 -8.28 -8.55
C VAL A 66 9.59 -9.31 -7.67
N VAL A 67 9.40 -9.15 -6.36
CA VAL A 67 9.92 -10.07 -5.33
C VAL A 67 8.83 -10.34 -4.31
N VAL A 68 8.50 -11.62 -4.10
CA VAL A 68 7.76 -12.08 -2.93
C VAL A 68 8.78 -12.41 -1.83
N HIS A 69 8.78 -11.61 -0.77
CA HIS A 69 9.70 -11.78 0.36
C HIS A 69 9.17 -12.84 1.33
N GLU A 70 10.07 -13.52 2.06
CA GLU A 70 9.72 -14.59 3.04
C GLU A 70 8.75 -14.14 4.15
N SER A 71 8.66 -12.83 4.39
CA SER A 71 7.70 -12.24 5.32
C SER A 71 6.26 -12.24 4.80
N GLY A 72 6.03 -12.61 3.53
CA GLY A 72 4.73 -12.53 2.86
C GLY A 72 4.42 -11.17 2.24
N PHE A 73 5.44 -10.30 2.09
CA PHE A 73 5.30 -9.01 1.43
C PHE A 73 5.74 -9.11 -0.03
N LEU A 74 4.96 -8.48 -0.89
CA LEU A 74 5.30 -8.29 -2.28
C LEU A 74 5.97 -6.92 -2.46
N PHE A 75 7.11 -6.90 -3.14
CA PHE A 75 7.75 -5.66 -3.59
C PHE A 75 7.71 -5.62 -5.11
N ILE A 76 7.21 -4.52 -5.66
CA ILE A 76 7.12 -4.30 -7.11
C ILE A 76 7.64 -2.93 -7.50
N ALA A 77 8.52 -2.89 -8.50
CA ALA A 77 9.01 -1.66 -9.12
C ALA A 77 8.84 -1.73 -10.65
N PRO A 78 8.44 -0.63 -11.31
CA PRO A 78 8.35 -0.61 -12.78
C PRO A 78 9.72 -0.78 -13.43
N ARG A 79 9.72 -1.38 -14.62
CA ARG A 79 10.82 -1.30 -15.60
C ARG A 79 10.53 -0.15 -16.57
N GLU A 80 11.57 0.41 -17.20
CA GLU A 80 11.48 1.65 -18.02
C GLU A 80 10.38 1.64 -19.11
N GLU A 81 9.98 0.47 -19.60
CA GLU A 81 9.01 0.32 -20.70
C GLU A 81 7.59 -0.05 -20.24
N GLY A 82 7.35 -0.28 -18.95
CA GLY A 82 6.07 -0.68 -18.40
C GLY A 82 5.24 0.50 -17.90
N ASN A 83 4.05 0.73 -18.46
CA ASN A 83 3.08 1.71 -17.91
C ASN A 83 1.98 1.07 -17.04
N LYS A 84 1.78 -0.24 -17.18
CA LYS A 84 0.85 -1.03 -16.38
C LYS A 84 1.28 -2.48 -16.29
N VAL A 85 0.77 -3.18 -15.27
CA VAL A 85 0.91 -4.63 -15.13
C VAL A 85 -0.34 -5.21 -14.48
N TYR A 86 -0.72 -6.41 -14.91
CA TYR A 86 -1.77 -7.22 -14.29
C TYR A 86 -1.10 -8.25 -13.38
N LEU A 87 -1.62 -8.38 -12.17
CA LEU A 87 -1.03 -9.19 -11.12
C LEU A 87 -2.13 -9.89 -10.34
N THR A 88 -2.10 -11.21 -10.28
CA THR A 88 -2.89 -11.99 -9.33
C THR A 88 -2.03 -12.25 -8.10
N VAL A 89 -2.52 -11.89 -6.92
CA VAL A 89 -1.90 -12.18 -5.64
C VAL A 89 -2.58 -13.39 -5.02
N ILE A 90 -1.79 -14.37 -4.58
CA ILE A 90 -2.26 -15.60 -3.95
C ILE A 90 -1.71 -15.66 -2.52
N GLY A 91 -2.63 -15.59 -1.56
CA GLY A 91 -2.33 -15.67 -0.15
C GLY A 91 -2.25 -17.10 0.40
N GLU A 92 -1.65 -17.23 1.58
CA GLU A 92 -1.47 -18.49 2.32
C GLU A 92 -2.78 -19.23 2.65
N TYR A 93 -3.83 -18.48 2.97
CA TYR A 93 -5.18 -18.98 3.27
C TYR A 93 -6.11 -18.91 2.06
N LYS A 94 -5.55 -18.98 0.84
CA LYS A 94 -6.26 -18.99 -0.45
C LYS A 94 -7.01 -17.70 -0.76
N THR A 95 -6.63 -16.57 -0.16
CA THR A 95 -7.07 -15.28 -0.70
C THR A 95 -6.51 -15.11 -2.09
N ILE A 96 -7.37 -14.83 -3.06
CA ILE A 96 -7.00 -14.55 -4.44
C ILE A 96 -7.54 -13.17 -4.77
N GLN A 97 -6.66 -12.30 -5.28
CA GLN A 97 -7.04 -10.97 -5.73
C GLN A 97 -6.34 -10.64 -7.05
N ASP A 98 -7.13 -10.29 -8.06
CA ASP A 98 -6.62 -9.73 -9.30
C ASP A 98 -6.43 -8.22 -9.17
N LEU A 99 -5.25 -7.75 -9.56
CA LEU A 99 -4.82 -6.37 -9.50
C LEU A 99 -4.48 -5.85 -10.90
N MET A 100 -4.88 -4.62 -11.19
CA MET A 100 -4.34 -3.83 -12.29
C MET A 100 -3.54 -2.67 -11.71
N LEU A 101 -2.22 -2.74 -11.86
CA LEU A 101 -1.30 -1.73 -11.36
C LEU A 101 -0.95 -0.77 -12.48
N THR A 102 -1.20 0.52 -12.28
CA THR A 102 -0.79 1.59 -13.19
C THR A 102 0.36 2.37 -12.54
N PHE A 103 1.45 2.56 -13.26
CA PHE A 103 2.60 3.32 -12.75
C PHE A 103 2.36 4.82 -12.96
N THR A 104 2.48 5.61 -11.90
CA THR A 104 2.24 7.06 -11.92
C THR A 104 3.34 7.84 -11.20
N PRO A 105 3.59 9.12 -11.59
CA PRO A 105 4.62 9.97 -10.99
C PRO A 105 4.23 10.40 -9.58
N LYS A 106 4.46 9.52 -8.62
CA LYS A 106 4.17 9.73 -7.20
C LYS A 106 5.18 9.01 -6.31
N THR A 107 5.27 9.47 -5.06
CA THR A 107 6.08 8.81 -4.03
C THR A 107 5.54 7.39 -3.77
N PRO A 108 6.40 6.37 -3.64
CA PRO A 108 5.97 5.03 -3.24
C PRO A 108 5.32 5.06 -1.85
N HIS A 109 4.13 4.48 -1.74
CA HIS A 109 3.45 4.26 -0.48
C HIS A 109 3.11 2.78 -0.34
N PRO A 110 3.23 2.18 0.85
CA PRO A 110 2.78 0.80 1.05
C PRO A 110 1.29 0.65 0.74
N VAL A 111 0.91 -0.49 0.19
CA VAL A 111 -0.47 -0.87 -0.07
C VAL A 111 -0.82 -2.06 0.81
N MET A 112 -1.93 -1.97 1.53
CA MET A 112 -2.47 -3.06 2.33
C MET A 112 -3.84 -3.46 1.80
N LEU A 113 -3.99 -4.71 1.43
CA LEU A 113 -5.25 -5.30 1.00
C LEU A 113 -5.96 -5.86 2.23
N VAL A 114 -7.14 -5.32 2.55
CA VAL A 114 -7.89 -5.64 3.77
C VAL A 114 -9.16 -6.39 3.44
N ASN A 115 -9.48 -7.41 4.22
CA ASN A 115 -10.78 -8.05 4.13
C ASN A 115 -11.86 -7.15 4.78
N ALA A 116 -13.02 -7.03 4.12
CA ALA A 116 -14.19 -6.32 4.61
C ALA A 116 -14.59 -6.75 6.03
N ALA A 117 -14.54 -8.06 6.30
CA ALA A 117 -14.89 -8.62 7.60
C ALA A 117 -13.96 -8.11 8.72
N THR A 118 -12.64 -8.11 8.48
CA THR A 118 -11.63 -7.64 9.44
C THR A 118 -11.77 -6.15 9.76
N LYS A 119 -12.17 -5.34 8.77
CA LYS A 119 -12.34 -3.89 8.95
C LYS A 119 -13.50 -3.54 9.89
N LEU A 120 -14.53 -4.38 9.96
CA LEU A 120 -15.65 -4.23 10.87
C LEU A 120 -15.26 -4.62 12.31
N GLU A 121 -14.51 -5.71 12.48
CA GLU A 121 -14.05 -6.17 13.79
C GLU A 121 -13.15 -5.14 14.50
N GLU A 122 -12.25 -4.47 13.78
CA GLU A 122 -11.40 -3.41 14.37
C GLU A 122 -12.20 -2.16 14.74
N LYS A 123 -13.17 -1.77 13.91
CA LYS A 123 -14.07 -0.64 14.22
C LYS A 123 -14.89 -0.91 15.48
N ASP A 124 -15.39 -2.13 15.66
CA ASP A 124 -16.15 -2.50 16.85
C ASP A 124 -15.25 -2.66 18.09
N ASN A 125 -14.06 -3.22 17.95
CA ASN A 125 -13.10 -3.32 19.05
C ASN A 125 -12.53 -1.96 19.49
N SER A 126 -12.49 -0.95 18.61
CA SER A 126 -12.10 0.42 18.97
C SER A 126 -13.13 1.13 19.86
N LYS A 127 -14.41 0.73 19.79
CA LYS A 127 -15.49 1.29 20.62
C LYS A 127 -15.56 0.68 22.02
N GLY A 128 -14.86 -0.42 22.26
CA GLY A 128 -14.89 -1.17 23.53
C GLY A 128 -13.84 -0.77 24.57
N LYS A 129 -12.89 0.14 24.28
CA LYS A 129 -11.77 0.47 25.18
C LYS A 129 -11.89 1.84 25.85
N ILE A 130 -12.95 2.07 26.64
CA ILE A 130 -13.05 3.10 27.71
C ILE A 130 -14.07 2.53 28.74
N LYS A 131 -13.82 2.22 30.01
CA LYS A 131 -12.95 2.72 31.10
C LYS A 131 -12.59 1.54 32.02
N LEU A 132 -11.35 1.45 32.48
CA LEU A 132 -11.02 0.78 33.75
C LEU A 132 -10.73 1.86 34.78
N ALA A 133 -11.58 1.87 35.82
CA ALA A 133 -11.53 2.61 37.09
C ALA A 133 -11.38 4.14 37.01
#